data_AF-A0A450T0N9-F1
#
_entry.id   AF-A0A450T0N9-F1
#
_cell.length_a   1.000
_cell.length_b   1.000
_cell.length_c   1.000
_cell.angle_alpha   90.00
_cell.angle_beta   90.00
_cell.angle_gamma   90.00
#
_symmetry.space_group_name_H-M   'P 1'
#
loop_
_entity.id
_entity.type
_entity.pdbx_description
1 polymer ?
#
loop_
_entity_poly.entity_id
_entity_poly.type
_entity_poly.pdbx_seq_one_letter_code
_entity_poly.pdbx_strand_id
1 'polypeptide(L)'
;MSVLKNLGNDMTPYQPNISHDTQTDKVLIGEEFAYWGGSGPEIPQRFRDYEGTDICKKGPGHKSEILPDELVTEFIEWFRSLEQTGYQGKPLDWARTP
;
A
#
# COMPACT_ATOMS: atom_id res chain seq x y z
N MET A 1 3.16 -2.38 -8.44
CA MET A 1 2.74 -3.32 -9.50
C MET A 1 2.70 -4.72 -8.90
N SER A 2 1.52 -5.30 -8.71
CA SER A 2 1.35 -6.69 -8.25
C SER A 2 0.20 -7.30 -9.05
N VAL A 3 0.55 -7.95 -10.16
CA VAL A 3 -0.38 -8.48 -11.17
C VAL A 3 -0.86 -9.90 -10.81
N LEU A 4 -1.19 -10.17 -9.55
CA LEU A 4 -1.57 -11.52 -9.09
C LEU A 4 -2.79 -11.52 -8.17
N LYS A 5 -3.81 -10.72 -8.49
CA LYS A 5 -5.15 -10.96 -7.96
C LYS A 5 -6.10 -11.24 -9.12
N ASN A 6 -6.37 -12.54 -9.27
CA ASN A 6 -7.45 -13.15 -10.06
C ASN A 6 -7.12 -13.35 -11.55
N LEU A 7 -6.57 -14.53 -11.83
CA LEU A 7 -6.61 -15.11 -13.17
C LEU A 7 -8.07 -15.46 -13.53
N GLY A 8 -8.42 -15.46 -14.81
CA GLY A 8 -9.67 -16.05 -15.30
C GLY A 8 -9.77 -17.53 -14.89
N ASN A 9 -10.96 -18.13 -15.06
CA ASN A 9 -11.21 -19.55 -14.74
C ASN A 9 -10.28 -20.54 -15.48
N ASP A 10 -9.46 -20.04 -16.40
CA ASP A 10 -8.51 -20.72 -17.28
C ASP A 10 -7.04 -20.26 -17.10
N MET A 11 -6.73 -19.57 -15.99
CA MET A 11 -5.41 -18.97 -15.73
C MET A 11 -4.98 -17.87 -16.73
N THR A 12 -5.90 -17.32 -17.53
CA THR A 12 -5.58 -16.23 -18.44
C THR A 12 -5.69 -14.86 -17.74
N PRO A 13 -4.90 -13.85 -18.17
CA PRO A 13 -5.03 -12.50 -17.65
C PRO A 13 -6.45 -11.94 -17.86
N TYR A 14 -7.10 -11.49 -16.79
CA TYR A 14 -8.44 -10.92 -16.86
C TYR A 14 -8.40 -9.53 -17.50
N GLN A 15 -8.90 -9.43 -18.73
CA GLN A 15 -8.81 -8.21 -19.55
C GLN A 15 -9.34 -6.93 -18.89
N PRO A 16 -10.44 -6.95 -18.12
CA PRO A 16 -10.89 -5.77 -17.40
C PRO A 16 -9.89 -5.27 -16.35
N ASN A 17 -9.15 -6.17 -15.67
CA ASN A 17 -8.09 -5.75 -14.73
C ASN A 17 -6.92 -5.12 -15.48
N ILE A 18 -6.48 -5.74 -16.59
CA ILE A 18 -5.41 -5.17 -17.43
C ILE A 18 -5.81 -3.78 -17.88
N SER A 19 -7.00 -3.66 -18.47
CA SER A 19 -7.51 -2.38 -18.97
C SER A 19 -7.56 -1.34 -17.85
N HIS A 20 -8.07 -1.70 -16.67
CA HIS A 20 -8.12 -0.80 -15.51
C HIS A 20 -6.72 -0.37 -15.03
N ASP A 21 -5.78 -1.31 -14.93
CA ASP A 21 -4.43 -1.06 -14.43
C ASP A 21 -3.54 -0.31 -15.44
N THR A 22 -3.84 -0.42 -16.74
CA THR A 22 -3.04 0.18 -17.83
C THR A 22 -3.74 1.29 -18.61
N GLN A 23 -4.94 1.74 -18.20
CA GLN A 23 -5.69 2.78 -18.91
C GLN A 23 -5.04 4.17 -18.84
N THR A 24 -4.11 4.40 -17.91
CA THR A 24 -3.44 5.69 -17.73
C THR A 24 -2.03 5.68 -18.29
N ASP A 25 -1.65 6.78 -18.92
CA ASP A 25 -0.29 7.09 -19.39
C ASP A 25 0.60 7.73 -18.31
N LYS A 26 0.15 7.72 -17.05
CA LYS A 26 0.84 8.33 -15.92
C LYS A 26 1.55 7.26 -15.09
N VAL A 27 2.77 7.57 -14.67
CA VAL A 27 3.54 6.75 -13.72
C VAL A 27 3.78 7.53 -12.45
N LEU A 28 3.62 6.86 -11.31
CA LEU A 28 4.06 7.38 -10.01
C LEU A 28 5.49 6.90 -9.76
N ILE A 29 6.42 7.83 -9.63
CA ILE A 29 7.82 7.56 -9.27
C ILE A 29 8.02 8.08 -7.85
N GLY A 30 8.43 7.19 -6.95
CA GLY A 30 8.80 7.53 -5.58
C GLY A 30 10.22 7.02 -5.29
N GLU A 31 11.03 7.85 -4.67
CA GLU A 31 12.40 7.51 -4.27
C GLU A 31 12.43 6.93 -2.85
N GLU A 32 11.64 7.52 -1.95
CA GLU A 32 11.44 7.06 -0.58
C GLU A 32 10.17 6.21 -0.47
N PHE A 33 10.32 4.89 -0.56
CA PHE A 33 9.21 3.95 -0.38
C PHE A 33 9.69 2.69 0.34
N ALA A 34 8.76 1.93 0.92
CA ALA A 34 9.03 0.59 1.43
C ALA A 34 7.91 -0.37 1.01
N TYR A 35 8.28 -1.56 0.55
CA TYR A 35 7.38 -2.65 0.22
C TYR A 35 7.65 -3.85 1.14
N TRP A 36 6.89 -3.95 2.22
CA TRP A 36 7.06 -5.00 3.23
C TRP A 36 6.40 -6.34 2.92
N GLY A 37 5.51 -6.38 1.93
CA GLY A 37 4.73 -7.57 1.66
C GLY A 37 3.91 -7.99 2.89
N GLY A 38 4.11 -9.20 3.39
CA GLY A 38 3.41 -9.72 4.59
C GLY A 38 4.03 -9.37 5.94
N SER A 39 5.20 -8.72 5.96
CA SER A 39 5.98 -8.50 7.20
C SER A 39 6.04 -7.02 7.58
N GLY A 40 5.03 -6.24 7.21
CA GLY A 40 4.99 -4.81 7.51
C GLY A 40 4.90 -4.54 9.02
N PRO A 41 5.45 -3.40 9.49
CA PRO A 41 5.28 -2.99 10.87
C PRO A 41 3.80 -2.74 11.16
N GLU A 42 3.39 -3.03 12.39
CA GLU A 42 2.09 -2.57 12.86
C GLU A 42 2.12 -1.04 12.97
N ILE A 43 1.12 -0.38 12.40
CA ILE A 43 1.02 1.09 12.49
C ILE A 43 0.63 1.46 13.92
N PRO A 44 1.44 2.29 14.62
CA PRO A 44 1.17 2.68 16.00
C PRO A 44 -0.23 3.26 16.21
N GLN A 45 -0.86 2.93 17.34
CA GLN A 45 -2.23 3.36 17.65
C GLN A 45 -2.43 4.89 17.58
N ARG A 46 -1.40 5.68 17.92
CA ARG A 46 -1.43 7.15 17.81
C ARG A 46 -1.70 7.67 16.39
N PHE A 47 -1.41 6.88 15.35
CA PHE A 47 -1.71 7.22 13.96
C PHE A 47 -3.02 6.60 13.46
N ARG A 48 -3.57 5.63 14.22
CA ARG A 48 -4.86 4.98 13.93
C ARG A 48 -6.03 5.75 14.54
N ASP A 49 -5.75 6.59 15.52
CA ASP A 49 -6.70 7.49 16.18
C ASP A 49 -5.98 8.78 16.62
N TYR A 50 -5.59 9.59 15.64
CA TYR A 50 -4.99 10.91 15.86
C TYR A 50 -6.11 11.94 16.02
N GLU A 51 -6.55 12.15 17.25
CA GLU A 51 -7.67 13.06 17.59
C GLU A 51 -8.94 12.78 16.76
N GLY A 52 -9.28 11.49 16.58
CA GLY A 52 -10.40 11.06 15.75
C GLY A 52 -10.06 10.87 14.25
N THR A 53 -8.82 11.15 13.84
CA THR A 53 -8.34 10.94 12.46
C THR A 53 -7.53 9.65 12.37
N ASP A 54 -7.98 8.71 11.54
CA ASP A 54 -7.21 7.52 11.19
C ASP A 54 -6.42 7.75 9.90
N ILE A 55 -5.11 7.52 9.94
CA ILE A 55 -4.24 7.60 8.76
C ILE A 55 -4.59 6.56 7.70
N CYS A 56 -5.05 5.35 8.08
CA CYS A 56 -5.46 4.39 7.07
C CYS A 56 -6.90 4.62 6.64
N LYS A 57 -7.09 4.52 5.33
CA LYS A 57 -8.42 4.53 4.74
C LYS A 57 -9.22 3.29 5.17
N LYS A 58 -10.51 3.51 5.46
CA LYS A 58 -11.49 2.42 5.55
C LYS A 58 -11.89 1.94 4.14
N GLY A 59 -11.74 0.65 3.87
CA GLY A 59 -12.11 0.01 2.60
C GLY A 59 -11.20 0.37 1.41
N PRO A 60 -11.45 -0.21 0.23
CA PRO A 60 -10.60 -0.06 -0.96
C PRO A 60 -10.57 1.38 -1.51
N GLY A 61 -9.48 1.76 -2.19
CA GLY A 61 -9.26 3.09 -2.78
C GLY A 61 -8.12 3.87 -2.10
N HIS A 62 -7.95 5.14 -2.47
CA HIS A 62 -6.99 6.07 -1.86
C HIS A 62 -7.69 7.06 -0.91
N LYS A 63 -6.98 7.53 0.12
CA LYS A 63 -7.48 8.61 0.99
C LYS A 63 -7.09 9.94 0.34
N SER A 64 -8.07 10.80 0.06
CA SER A 64 -7.88 12.12 -0.56
C SER A 64 -8.22 13.27 0.38
N GLU A 65 -8.53 12.97 1.64
CA GLU A 65 -8.80 13.96 2.68
C GLU A 65 -7.51 14.67 3.09
N ILE A 66 -7.61 15.95 3.40
CA ILE A 66 -6.51 16.70 4.00
C ILE A 66 -6.29 16.14 5.42
N LEU A 67 -5.10 15.60 5.66
CA LEU A 67 -4.66 15.14 6.97
C LEU A 67 -4.08 16.34 7.76
N PRO A 68 -4.16 16.33 9.11
CA PRO A 68 -3.44 17.30 9.92
C PRO A 68 -1.92 17.26 9.62
N ASP A 69 -1.30 18.43 9.48
CA ASP A 69 0.13 18.53 9.13
C ASP A 69 1.04 17.86 10.16
N GLU A 70 0.66 17.92 11.44
CA GLU A 70 1.36 17.27 12.55
C GLU A 70 1.32 15.75 12.42
N LEU A 71 0.15 15.17 12.13
CA LEU A 71 0.01 13.73 11.87
C LEU A 71 0.91 13.29 10.70
N VAL A 72 0.93 14.05 9.61
CA VAL A 72 1.77 13.74 8.44
C VAL A 72 3.25 13.77 8.83
N THR A 73 3.67 14.80 9.54
CA THR A 73 5.07 14.99 9.96
C THR A 73 5.53 13.84 10.88
N GLU A 74 4.78 13.56 11.95
CA GLU A 74 5.11 12.49 12.89
C GLU A 74 5.09 11.10 12.23
N PHE A 75 4.17 10.88 11.30
CA PHE A 75 4.10 9.62 10.58
C PHE A 75 5.32 9.43 9.65
N ILE A 76 5.76 10.49 8.97
CA ILE A 76 6.97 10.46 8.14
C ILE A 76 8.20 10.21 9.00
N GLU A 77 8.32 10.86 10.16
CA GLU A 77 9.43 10.62 11.10
C GLU A 77 9.45 9.18 11.60
N TRP A 78 8.29 8.66 12.00
CA TRP A 78 8.16 7.25 12.37
C TRP A 78 8.54 6.32 11.21
N PHE A 79 8.02 6.56 10.01
CA PHE A 79 8.33 5.75 8.83
C PHE A 79 9.85 5.73 8.56
N ARG A 80 10.50 6.90 8.60
CA ARG A 80 11.95 7.03 8.39
C ARG A 80 12.77 6.35 9.50
N SER A 81 12.29 6.38 10.74
CA SER A 81 12.94 5.70 11.87
C SER A 81 13.00 4.18 11.75
N LEU A 82 12.20 3.58 10.85
CA LEU A 82 12.27 2.15 10.57
C LEU A 82 13.54 1.76 9.80
N GLU A 83 14.22 2.73 9.16
CA GLU A 83 15.42 2.54 8.35
C GLU A 83 15.22 1.48 7.24
N GLN A 84 13.99 1.31 6.77
CA GLN A 84 13.59 0.33 5.76
C GLN A 84 13.10 1.04 4.51
N THR A 85 13.77 0.82 3.39
CA THR A 85 13.42 1.39 2.08
C THR A 85 13.51 0.34 0.97
N GLY A 86 12.81 0.55 -0.13
CA GLY A 86 12.74 -0.40 -1.24
C GLY A 86 11.97 -1.67 -0.90
N TYR A 87 12.36 -2.77 -1.53
CA TYR A 87 11.73 -4.08 -1.36
C TYR A 87 12.23 -4.77 -0.08
N GLN A 88 11.31 -5.10 0.82
CA GLN A 88 11.61 -5.70 2.13
C GLN A 88 11.08 -7.13 2.27
N GLY A 89 10.06 -7.53 1.51
CA GLY A 89 9.46 -8.86 1.66
C GLY A 89 8.51 -9.29 0.56
N LYS A 90 8.23 -10.60 0.53
CA LYS A 90 7.26 -11.20 -0.40
C LYS A 90 5.83 -10.81 -0.03
N PRO A 91 4.93 -10.66 -1.01
CA PRO A 91 3.51 -10.44 -0.74
C PRO A 91 2.95 -11.54 0.17
N LEU A 92 2.14 -11.17 1.15
CA LEU A 92 1.55 -12.10 2.13
C LEU A 92 0.84 -13.29 1.46
N ASP A 93 0.11 -13.00 0.38
CA ASP A 93 -0.71 -13.98 -0.33
C ASP A 93 0.09 -14.93 -1.25
N TRP A 94 1.41 -14.74 -1.42
CA TRP A 94 2.23 -15.62 -2.27
C TRP A 94 2.62 -16.95 -1.61
N ALA A 95 2.62 -17.03 -0.28
CA ALA A 95 2.97 -18.26 0.44
C ALA A 95 1.79 -19.25 0.54
N ARG A 96 0.57 -18.82 0.18
CA ARG A 96 -0.60 -19.70 0.10
C ARG A 96 -0.55 -20.52 -1.18
N THR A 97 0.31 -21.54 -1.19
CA THR A 97 0.15 -22.67 -2.13
C THR A 97 -0.82 -23.66 -1.46
N PRO A 98 -1.79 -24.24 -2.20
CA PRO A 98 -2.73 -25.23 -1.64
C PRO A 98 -2.04 -26.46 -1.02
#